data_AF-A0A8H9K5F7-F1
#
_entry.id   AF-A0A8H9K5F7-F1
#
_cell.length_a   1.000
_cell.length_b   1.000
_cell.length_c   1.000
_cell.angle_alpha   90.00
_cell.angle_beta   90.00
_cell.angle_gamma   90.00
#
_symmetry.space_group_name_H-M   'P 1'
#
loop_
_entity.id
_entity.type
_entity.pdbx_description
1 polymer ?
#
loop_
_entity_poly.entity_id
_entity_poly.type
_entity_poly.pdbx_seq_one_letter_code
_entity_poly.pdbx_strand_id
1 'polypeptide(L)'
;MSKLSEHRNCGKCERSEVEIGGKVYSQSEDSNLCQECLDRDNQEKIEAYSATNPSPSNHLCNAKIVCPHCGYENEPDCEDYDLDNDQRECGNCESVFSCTTNIEVTYTTSKIEDD
;
A
#
# COMPACT_ATOMS: atom_id res chain seq x y z
N MET A 1 -19.40 -15.71 32.37
CA MET A 1 -19.56 -14.30 31.99
C MET A 1 -19.19 -14.19 30.52
N SER A 2 -20.17 -14.21 29.61
CA SER A 2 -19.91 -14.00 28.18
C SER A 2 -19.41 -12.58 28.01
N LYS A 3 -18.18 -12.42 27.51
CA LYS A 3 -17.68 -11.13 27.05
C LYS A 3 -18.57 -10.72 25.89
N LEU A 4 -19.41 -9.71 26.10
CA LEU A 4 -20.05 -8.99 25.00
C LEU A 4 -18.89 -8.45 24.15
N SER A 5 -18.68 -9.07 22.99
CA SER A 5 -17.86 -8.51 21.93
C SER A 5 -18.44 -7.14 21.63
N GLU A 6 -17.75 -6.06 22.00
CA GLU A 6 -18.15 -4.71 21.62
C GLU A 6 -18.20 -4.69 20.09
N HIS A 7 -19.40 -4.62 19.54
CA HIS A 7 -19.59 -4.55 18.09
C HIS A 7 -18.91 -3.27 17.60
N ARG A 8 -18.00 -3.42 16.63
CA ARG A 8 -17.32 -2.26 16.04
C ARG A 8 -18.26 -1.56 15.07
N ASN A 9 -18.17 -0.23 15.03
CA ASN A 9 -18.90 0.59 14.08
C ASN A 9 -17.95 1.09 13.00
N CYS A 10 -18.48 1.24 11.78
CA CYS A 10 -17.76 1.90 10.71
C CYS A 10 -17.63 3.40 11.02
N GLY A 11 -16.41 3.93 11.08
CA GLY A 11 -16.14 5.34 11.36
C GLY A 11 -16.62 6.32 10.28
N LYS A 12 -16.98 5.85 9.08
CA LYS A 12 -17.54 6.70 8.00
C LYS A 12 -19.07 6.66 7.91
N CYS A 13 -19.70 5.50 8.07
CA CYS A 13 -21.16 5.35 7.91
C CYS A 13 -21.90 5.02 9.20
N GLU A 14 -21.18 4.92 10.32
CA GLU A 14 -21.67 4.70 11.69
C GLU A 14 -22.42 3.38 11.92
N ARG A 15 -22.72 2.61 10.86
CA ARG A 15 -23.32 1.28 10.94
C ARG A 15 -22.41 0.33 11.72
N SER A 16 -23.02 -0.45 12.60
CA SER A 16 -22.39 -1.54 13.34
C SER A 16 -22.18 -2.79 12.48
N GLU A 17 -21.28 -3.68 12.91
CA GLU A 17 -21.11 -5.02 12.31
C GLU A 17 -22.45 -5.78 12.13
N VAL A 18 -23.39 -5.58 13.06
CA VAL A 18 -24.73 -6.21 13.01
C VAL A 18 -25.58 -5.63 11.88
N GLU A 19 -25.60 -4.30 11.72
CA GLU A 19 -26.36 -3.64 10.65
C GLU A 19 -25.76 -3.87 9.26
N ILE A 20 -24.43 -4.02 9.20
CA ILE A 20 -23.71 -4.35 7.96
C ILE A 20 -23.91 -5.82 7.60
N GLY A 21 -24.15 -6.69 8.59
CA GLY A 21 -24.14 -8.14 8.39
C GLY A 21 -22.74 -8.67 8.05
N GLY A 22 -21.69 -7.97 8.51
CA GLY A 22 -20.31 -8.20 8.09
C GLY A 22 -19.29 -7.59 9.03
N LYS A 23 -18.01 -7.76 8.70
CA LYS A 23 -16.90 -7.24 9.50
C LYS A 23 -16.66 -5.76 9.25
N VAL A 24 -16.15 -5.07 10.27
CA VAL A 24 -15.51 -3.77 10.13
C VAL A 24 -13.99 -3.97 10.27
N TYR A 25 -13.22 -3.40 9.35
CA TYR A 25 -11.78 -3.59 9.21
C TYR A 25 -11.03 -2.41 9.82
N SER A 26 -10.00 -2.69 10.63
CA SER A 26 -9.13 -1.65 11.18
C SER A 26 -8.24 -1.09 10.06
N GLN A 27 -8.29 0.21 9.86
CA GLN A 27 -7.47 0.95 8.89
C GLN A 27 -6.32 1.71 9.58
N SER A 28 -6.51 2.06 10.84
CA SER A 28 -5.48 2.63 11.72
C SER A 28 -5.84 2.31 13.18
N GLU A 29 -5.08 2.86 14.13
CA GLU A 29 -5.35 2.70 15.57
C GLU A 29 -6.77 3.19 15.95
N ASP A 30 -7.26 4.24 15.29
CA ASP A 30 -8.54 4.89 15.61
C ASP A 30 -9.61 4.79 14.51
N SER A 31 -9.30 4.16 13.36
CA SER A 31 -10.23 4.08 12.23
C SER A 31 -10.61 2.63 11.92
N ASN A 32 -11.91 2.37 11.89
CA ASN A 32 -12.48 1.11 11.46
C ASN A 32 -13.47 1.38 10.32
N LEU A 33 -13.32 0.74 9.15
CA LEU A 33 -14.21 0.93 8.01
C LEU A 33 -14.90 -0.39 7.64
N CYS A 34 -16.18 -0.31 7.26
CA CYS A 34 -16.84 -1.41 6.57
C CYS A 34 -16.33 -1.50 5.13
N GLN A 35 -16.47 -2.67 4.49
CA GLN A 35 -15.98 -2.90 3.12
C GLN A 35 -16.46 -1.83 2.13
N GLU A 36 -17.76 -1.49 2.14
CA GLU A 36 -18.29 -0.46 1.22
C GLU A 36 -17.65 0.92 1.40
N CYS A 37 -17.35 1.30 2.65
CA CYS A 37 -16.71 2.60 2.93
C CYS A 37 -15.22 2.58 2.59
N LEU A 38 -14.57 1.43 2.72
CA LEU A 38 -13.19 1.19 2.33
C LEU A 38 -13.05 1.24 0.80
N ASP A 39 -13.89 0.50 0.07
CA ASP A 39 -13.90 0.49 -1.39
C ASP A 39 -14.09 1.89 -1.96
N ARG A 40 -15.00 2.67 -1.38
CA ARG A 40 -15.20 4.07 -1.77
C ARG A 40 -13.98 4.96 -1.48
N ASP A 41 -13.35 4.80 -0.32
CA ASP A 41 -12.14 5.55 0.03
C ASP A 41 -10.98 5.22 -0.93
N ASN A 42 -10.81 3.94 -1.25
CA ASN A 42 -9.82 3.47 -2.22
C ASN A 42 -10.10 4.04 -3.62
N GLN A 43 -11.36 4.02 -4.06
CA GLN A 43 -11.77 4.59 -5.33
C GLN A 43 -11.52 6.11 -5.41
N GLU A 44 -11.85 6.85 -4.35
CA GLU A 44 -11.59 8.30 -4.26
C GLU A 44 -10.09 8.62 -4.39
N LYS A 45 -9.21 7.82 -3.75
CA LYS A 45 -7.75 7.98 -3.88
C LYS A 45 -7.27 7.71 -5.31
N ILE A 46 -7.80 6.68 -5.95
CA ILE A 46 -7.45 6.30 -7.33
C ILE A 46 -7.88 7.40 -8.31
N GLU A 47 -9.11 7.88 -8.18
CA GLU A 47 -9.64 8.96 -9.02
C GLU A 47 -8.86 10.26 -8.82
N ALA A 48 -8.56 10.62 -7.57
CA ALA A 48 -7.76 11.80 -7.26
C ALA A 48 -6.37 11.73 -7.92
N TYR A 49 -5.71 10.57 -7.88
CA TYR A 49 -4.42 10.39 -8.54
C TYR A 49 -4.54 10.38 -10.07
N SER A 50 -5.50 9.66 -10.62
CA SER A 50 -5.75 9.59 -12.07
C SER A 50 -6.04 10.98 -12.66
N ALA A 51 -6.76 11.84 -11.92
CA ALA A 51 -7.03 13.22 -12.33
C ALA A 51 -5.78 14.10 -12.45
N THR A 52 -4.66 13.73 -11.83
CA THR A 52 -3.36 14.40 -12.02
C THR A 52 -2.71 14.06 -13.36
N ASN A 53 -3.26 13.08 -14.09
CA ASN A 53 -2.78 12.56 -15.36
C ASN A 53 -1.28 12.17 -15.31
N PRO A 54 -0.91 11.24 -14.41
CA PRO A 54 0.47 10.84 -14.22
C PRO A 54 1.01 10.18 -15.49
N SER A 55 2.22 10.55 -15.90
CA SER A 55 2.89 9.87 -17.01
C SER A 55 3.37 8.48 -16.54
N PRO A 56 3.40 7.45 -17.41
CA PRO A 56 4.02 6.16 -17.06
C PRO A 56 5.45 6.29 -16.54
N SER A 57 6.18 7.32 -16.98
CA SER A 57 7.54 7.61 -16.50
C SER A 57 7.61 8.02 -15.03
N ASN A 58 6.50 8.50 -14.43
CA ASN A 58 6.42 8.78 -12.99
C ASN A 58 6.55 7.52 -12.13
N HIS A 59 6.44 6.34 -12.74
CA HIS A 59 6.51 5.03 -12.07
C HIS A 59 7.73 4.21 -12.50
N LEU A 60 8.56 4.75 -13.40
CA LEU A 60 9.71 4.06 -13.96
C LEU A 60 10.99 4.53 -13.25
N CYS A 61 11.77 3.60 -12.71
CA CYS A 61 13.09 3.87 -12.10
C CYS A 61 13.04 4.85 -10.91
N ASN A 62 12.10 4.67 -9.99
CA ASN A 62 11.99 5.46 -8.77
C ASN A 62 12.86 4.91 -7.64
N ALA A 63 13.25 5.77 -6.71
CA ALA A 63 13.94 5.36 -5.47
C ALA A 63 13.04 4.60 -4.48
N LYS A 64 11.71 4.67 -4.67
CA LYS A 64 10.69 4.03 -3.83
C LYS A 64 9.65 3.33 -4.70
N ILE A 65 8.93 2.38 -4.11
CA ILE A 65 7.87 1.63 -4.79
C ILE A 65 6.59 2.48 -4.82
N VAL A 66 6.36 3.18 -5.93
CA VAL A 66 5.19 4.05 -6.10
C VAL A 66 4.03 3.28 -6.73
N CYS A 67 2.88 3.20 -6.04
CA CYS A 67 1.68 2.60 -6.58
C CYS A 67 1.20 3.36 -7.83
N PRO A 68 1.01 2.69 -8.98
CA PRO A 68 0.56 3.34 -10.21
C PRO A 68 -0.91 3.79 -10.17
N HIS A 69 -1.69 3.29 -9.21
CA HIS A 69 -3.13 3.56 -9.11
C HIS A 69 -3.45 4.78 -8.26
N CYS A 70 -2.76 4.98 -7.14
CA CYS A 70 -3.04 6.07 -6.20
C CYS A 70 -1.82 6.96 -5.87
N GLY A 71 -0.64 6.67 -6.43
CA GLY A 71 0.59 7.44 -6.19
C GLY A 71 1.23 7.25 -4.81
N TYR A 72 0.70 6.36 -3.97
CA TYR A 72 1.26 6.08 -2.65
C TYR A 72 2.64 5.42 -2.73
N GLU A 73 3.57 5.89 -1.91
CA GLU A 73 4.90 5.30 -1.75
C GLU A 73 4.81 4.14 -0.74
N ASN A 74 4.96 2.91 -1.22
CA ASN A 74 5.04 1.73 -0.37
C ASN A 74 6.45 1.65 0.21
N GLU A 75 6.53 1.32 1.50
CA GLU A 75 7.80 1.05 2.16
C GLU A 75 8.37 -0.27 1.63
N PRO A 76 9.62 -0.28 1.13
CA PRO A 76 10.26 -1.52 0.73
C PRO A 76 10.59 -2.37 1.97
N ASP A 77 10.38 -3.68 1.86
CA ASP A 77 10.78 -4.64 2.88
C ASP A 77 12.12 -5.30 2.54
N CYS A 78 12.57 -6.22 3.40
CA CYS A 78 13.83 -6.92 3.19
C CYS A 78 13.79 -7.97 2.07
N GLU A 79 12.62 -8.29 1.54
CA GLU A 79 12.41 -9.28 0.47
C GLU A 79 12.30 -8.60 -0.91
N ASP A 80 12.07 -7.28 -0.94
CA ASP A 80 11.90 -6.48 -2.16
C ASP A 80 13.18 -6.27 -3.02
N TYR A 81 14.31 -6.89 -2.67
CA TYR A 81 15.57 -6.74 -3.41
C TYR A 81 15.69 -7.59 -4.68
N ASP A 82 14.82 -8.58 -4.90
CA ASP A 82 14.89 -9.47 -6.07
C ASP A 82 13.55 -9.60 -6.78
N LEU A 83 12.82 -8.48 -6.90
CA LEU A 83 11.51 -8.48 -7.55
C LEU A 83 11.65 -8.54 -9.07
N ASP A 84 11.00 -9.53 -9.69
CA ASP A 84 10.91 -9.66 -11.15
C ASP A 84 9.45 -9.77 -11.60
N ASN A 85 8.83 -8.61 -11.82
CA ASN A 85 7.42 -8.50 -12.23
C ASN A 85 6.46 -9.12 -11.20
N ASP A 86 6.84 -9.06 -9.92
CA ASP A 86 6.07 -9.60 -8.82
C ASP A 86 4.84 -8.74 -8.54
N GLN A 87 3.75 -9.42 -8.18
CA GLN A 87 2.49 -8.76 -7.82
C GLN A 87 2.54 -8.28 -6.38
N ARG A 88 2.24 -7.00 -6.18
CA ARG A 88 2.12 -6.38 -4.86
C ARG A 88 0.77 -5.71 -4.71
N GLU A 89 0.25 -5.76 -3.49
CA GLU A 89 -0.92 -5.02 -3.08
C GLU A 89 -0.50 -3.69 -2.46
N CYS A 90 -1.12 -2.59 -2.90
CA CYS A 90 -0.85 -1.27 -2.34
C CYS A 90 -1.45 -1.12 -0.94
N GLY A 91 -0.63 -0.76 0.05
CA GLY A 91 -1.09 -0.57 1.44
C GLY A 91 -2.04 0.61 1.67
N ASN A 92 -2.32 1.43 0.64
CA ASN A 92 -3.20 2.60 0.75
C ASN A 92 -4.51 2.49 -0.05
N CYS A 93 -4.51 1.80 -1.20
CA CYS A 93 -5.68 1.67 -2.06
C CYS A 93 -6.06 0.21 -2.40
N GLU A 94 -5.35 -0.77 -1.82
CA GLU A 94 -5.58 -2.22 -1.97
C GLU A 94 -5.54 -2.74 -3.41
N SER A 95 -5.10 -1.89 -4.35
CA SER A 95 -4.97 -2.26 -5.76
C SER A 95 -3.68 -3.04 -5.97
N VAL A 96 -3.76 -4.07 -6.80
CA VAL A 96 -2.61 -4.88 -7.19
C VAL A 96 -1.86 -4.23 -8.35
N PHE A 97 -0.53 -4.25 -8.29
CA PHE A 97 0.36 -3.79 -9.36
C PHE A 97 1.60 -4.68 -9.45
N SER A 98 2.27 -4.68 -10.61
CA SER A 98 3.55 -5.38 -10.77
C SER A 98 4.73 -4.48 -10.45
N CYS A 99 5.78 -5.05 -9.87
CA CYS A 99 7.00 -4.34 -9.50
C CYS A 99 8.23 -5.13 -9.98
N THR A 100 9.26 -4.41 -10.42
CA THR A 100 10.57 -4.96 -10.78
C THR A 100 11.64 -4.12 -10.13
N THR A 101 12.54 -4.76 -9.37
CA THR A 101 13.66 -4.08 -8.71
C THR A 101 14.85 -4.04 -9.66
N ASN A 102 15.42 -2.85 -9.88
CA ASN A 102 16.63 -2.67 -10.68
C ASN A 102 17.80 -2.34 -9.73
N ILE A 103 18.74 -3.28 -9.55
CA ILE A 103 19.90 -3.10 -8.67
C ILE A 103 21.14 -2.79 -9.51
N GLU A 104 21.80 -1.67 -9.20
CA GLU A 104 23.13 -1.34 -9.70
C GLU A 104 24.16 -1.48 -8.56
N VAL A 105 25.18 -2.34 -8.75
CA VAL A 105 26.27 -2.53 -7.77
C VAL A 105 27.60 -2.12 -8.39
N THR A 106 28.28 -1.16 -7.77
CA THR A 106 29.60 -0.70 -8.22
C THR A 106 30.68 -1.05 -7.19
N TYR A 107 31.80 -1.59 -7.66
CA TYR A 107 32.97 -1.94 -6.84
C TYR A 107 34.18 -1.09 -7.19
N THR A 108 34.96 -0.71 -6.19
CA THR A 108 36.30 -0.11 -6.36
C THR A 108 37.26 -0.83 -5.45
N THR A 109 38.41 -1.24 -5.97
CA THR A 109 39.47 -1.91 -5.20
C THR A 109 40.79 -1.19 -5.38
N SER A 110 41.66 -1.28 -4.39
CA SER A 110 43.01 -0.73 -4.42
C SER A 110 43.95 -1.64 -3.66
N LYS A 111 45.23 -1.64 -4.05
CA LYS A 111 46.27 -2.46 -3.42
C LYS A 111 46.66 -1.85 -2.06
N ILE A 112 46.93 -2.70 -1.08
CA ILE A 112 47.58 -2.31 0.18
C ILE A 112 49.09 -2.43 -0.05
N GLU A 113 49.83 -1.36 0.18
CA GLU A 113 51.30 -1.39 0.21
C GLU A 113 51.74 -1.72 1.64
N ASP A 114 52.50 -2.81 1.80
CA ASP A 114 53.17 -3.13 3.06
C ASP A 114 54.48 -2.34 3.12
N ASP A 115 54.63 -1.44 4.10
CA ASP A 115 55.87 -0.68 4.40
C ASP A 115 57.01 -1.58 4.93
#